data_AF-A0A2M8UW01-F1
#
_entry.id   AF-A0A2M8UW01-F1
#
_cell.length_a   1.000
_cell.length_b   1.000
_cell.length_c   1.000
_cell.angle_alpha   90.00
_cell.angle_beta   90.00
_cell.angle_gamma   90.00
#
_symmetry.space_group_name_H-M   'P 1'
#
loop_
_entity.id
_entity.type
_entity.pdbx_description
1 polymer ?
#
loop_
_entity_poly.entity_id
_entity_poly.type
_entity_poly.pdbx_seq_one_letter_code
_entity_poly.pdbx_strand_id
1 'polypeptide(L)'
;MSRDDPQFKLRMPIELRLQVDQAASASGRSLNAELVARLEASFLTATPGDTLVPAARARELMALAREALPTIIRNRAISAINRAVSLGHSVASVSLHDLSLAEGLSDDERSKLTLPLTQELEAEGYAVAWDGASAILIRF
;
A
#
# COMPACT_ATOMS: atom_id res chain seq x y z
N MET A 1 -7.91 1.49 -35.03
CA MET A 1 -9.26 1.29 -34.48
C MET A 1 -9.32 1.99 -33.15
N SER A 2 -10.05 3.09 -33.10
CA SER A 2 -10.29 3.92 -31.92
C SER A 2 -10.93 3.04 -30.85
N ARG A 3 -10.23 2.81 -29.73
CA ARG A 3 -10.89 2.29 -28.54
C ARG A 3 -11.75 3.43 -28.00
N ASP A 4 -13.04 3.41 -28.32
CA ASP A 4 -14.02 4.35 -27.75
C ASP A 4 -14.29 3.95 -26.30
N ASP A 5 -13.30 4.17 -25.43
CA ASP A 5 -13.52 4.06 -24.00
C ASP A 5 -14.53 5.15 -23.59
N PRO A 6 -15.64 4.80 -22.91
CA PRO A 6 -16.69 5.74 -22.60
C PRO A 6 -16.14 6.88 -21.72
N GLN A 7 -16.33 8.13 -22.16
CA GLN A 7 -15.87 9.29 -21.39
C GLN A 7 -16.72 9.51 -20.15
N PHE A 8 -16.09 9.51 -18.98
CA PHE A 8 -16.74 9.78 -17.70
C PHE A 8 -16.27 11.14 -17.13
N LYS A 9 -17.21 12.05 -16.88
CA LYS A 9 -16.91 13.35 -16.26
C LYS A 9 -16.85 13.21 -14.73
N LEU A 10 -15.69 12.88 -14.20
CA LEU A 10 -15.46 12.77 -12.76
C LEU A 10 -15.45 14.15 -12.09
N ARG A 11 -16.33 14.35 -11.09
CA ARG A 11 -16.28 15.51 -10.18
C ARG A 11 -15.51 15.11 -8.93
N MET A 12 -14.52 15.91 -8.55
CA MET A 12 -13.70 15.64 -7.37
C MET A 12 -13.27 16.93 -6.68
N PRO A 13 -13.06 16.92 -5.35
CA PRO A 13 -12.49 18.05 -4.62
C PRO A 13 -11.12 18.47 -5.20
N ILE A 14 -10.80 19.77 -5.12
CA ILE A 14 -9.55 20.31 -5.67
C ILE A 14 -8.31 19.67 -5.03
N GLU A 15 -8.35 19.42 -3.72
CA GLU A 15 -7.28 18.77 -2.96
C GLU A 15 -7.00 17.37 -3.49
N LEU A 16 -8.05 16.59 -3.74
CA LEU A 16 -7.92 15.25 -4.30
C LEU A 16 -7.35 15.31 -5.72
N ARG A 17 -7.78 16.28 -6.54
CA ARG A 17 -7.23 16.44 -7.89
C ARG A 17 -5.72 16.71 -7.84
N LEU A 18 -5.28 17.61 -6.96
CA LEU A 18 -3.87 17.95 -6.80
C LEU A 18 -3.02 16.74 -6.36
N GLN A 19 -3.53 15.92 -5.43
CA GLN A 19 -2.86 14.69 -5.01
C GLN A 19 -2.69 13.71 -6.19
N VAL A 20 -3.71 13.54 -7.02
CA VAL A 20 -3.62 12.66 -8.20
C VAL A 20 -2.70 13.24 -9.27
N ASP A 21 -2.70 14.57 -9.50
CA ASP A 21 -1.76 15.22 -10.44
C ASP A 21 -0.30 15.03 -10.02
N GLN A 22 0.01 15.11 -8.72
CA GLN A 22 1.34 14.83 -8.18
C GLN A 22 1.72 13.36 -8.38
N ALA A 23 0.82 12.42 -8.08
CA ALA A 23 1.06 11.00 -8.27
C ALA A 23 1.24 10.62 -9.75
N ALA A 24 0.46 11.22 -10.65
CA ALA A 24 0.58 11.04 -12.10
C ALA A 24 1.95 11.54 -12.60
N SER A 25 2.39 12.69 -12.10
CA SER A 25 3.71 13.25 -12.43
C SER A 25 4.85 12.36 -11.93
N ALA A 26 4.77 11.86 -10.69
CA ALA A 26 5.76 10.97 -10.11
C ALA A 26 5.86 9.61 -10.84
N SER A 27 4.72 9.11 -11.35
CA SER A 27 4.65 7.86 -12.10
C SER A 27 4.90 8.01 -13.61
N GLY A 28 5.09 9.23 -14.12
CA GLY A 28 5.28 9.50 -15.55
C GLY A 28 4.03 9.22 -16.39
N ARG A 29 2.83 9.23 -15.79
CA ARG A 29 1.55 8.94 -16.44
C ARG A 29 0.75 10.23 -16.66
N SER A 30 -0.18 10.19 -17.62
CA SER A 30 -1.23 11.21 -17.68
C SER A 30 -2.17 11.06 -16.49
N LEU A 31 -2.82 12.16 -16.09
CA LEU A 31 -3.82 12.14 -15.01
C LEU A 31 -4.89 11.06 -15.22
N ASN A 32 -5.35 10.89 -16.47
CA ASN A 32 -6.35 9.87 -16.79
C ASN A 32 -5.79 8.44 -16.65
N ALA A 33 -4.57 8.20 -17.13
CA ALA A 33 -3.93 6.88 -16.98
C ALA A 33 -3.72 6.50 -15.51
N GLU A 34 -3.37 7.47 -14.66
CA GLU A 34 -3.20 7.24 -13.22
C GLU A 34 -4.54 6.96 -12.52
N LEU A 35 -5.60 7.70 -12.85
CA LEU A 35 -6.94 7.44 -12.32
C LEU A 35 -7.44 6.03 -12.71
N VAL A 36 -7.30 5.66 -13.98
CA VAL A 36 -7.69 4.32 -14.47
C VAL A 36 -6.89 3.23 -13.75
N ALA A 37 -5.56 3.39 -13.62
CA ALA A 37 -4.72 2.42 -12.94
C ALA A 37 -5.12 2.22 -11.46
N ARG A 38 -5.45 3.31 -10.74
CA ARG A 38 -5.93 3.25 -9.35
C ARG A 38 -7.27 2.55 -9.21
N LEU A 39 -8.20 2.83 -10.12
CA LEU A 39 -9.50 2.17 -10.14
C LEU A 39 -9.34 0.68 -10.44
N GLU A 40 -8.59 0.31 -11.48
CA GLU A 40 -8.32 -1.09 -11.80
C GLU A 40 -7.67 -1.83 -10.62
N ALA A 41 -6.67 -1.21 -9.97
CA ALA A 41 -6.02 -1.78 -8.79
C ALA A 41 -7.00 -2.02 -7.64
N SER A 42 -8.01 -1.15 -7.46
CA SER A 42 -9.04 -1.34 -6.43
C SER A 42 -9.95 -2.54 -6.65
N PHE A 43 -10.07 -3.01 -7.90
CA PHE A 43 -10.93 -4.16 -8.25
C PHE A 43 -10.19 -5.50 -8.28
N LEU A 44 -8.85 -5.51 -8.20
CA LEU A 44 -8.05 -6.74 -8.25
C LEU A 44 -8.38 -7.75 -7.15
N THR A 45 -8.86 -7.30 -5.99
CA THR A 45 -9.22 -8.15 -4.85
C THR A 45 -10.72 -8.46 -4.75
N ALA A 46 -11.56 -7.75 -5.52
CA ALA A 46 -13.02 -7.80 -5.36
C ALA A 46 -13.69 -8.86 -6.24
N THR A 47 -13.15 -9.15 -7.44
CA THR A 47 -13.75 -10.10 -8.37
C THR A 47 -12.67 -10.72 -9.27
N PRO A 48 -12.53 -12.04 -9.37
CA PRO A 48 -11.73 -12.64 -10.44
C PRO A 48 -12.38 -12.29 -11.78
N GLY A 49 -11.73 -11.45 -12.58
CA GLY A 49 -12.21 -11.14 -13.93
C GLY A 49 -12.08 -12.35 -14.85
N ASP A 50 -13.00 -12.50 -15.80
CA ASP A 50 -12.98 -13.60 -16.79
C ASP A 50 -11.79 -13.52 -17.76
N THR A 51 -11.02 -12.42 -17.75
CA THR A 51 -9.92 -12.17 -18.68
C THR A 51 -8.58 -12.06 -17.96
N LEU A 52 -7.59 -12.82 -18.42
CA LEU A 52 -6.22 -12.77 -17.90
C LEU A 52 -5.58 -11.41 -18.18
N VAL A 53 -5.07 -10.77 -17.13
CA VAL A 53 -4.35 -9.48 -17.24
C VAL A 53 -2.99 -9.72 -17.93
N PRO A 54 -2.64 -8.97 -18.99
CA PRO A 54 -1.33 -9.07 -19.61
C PRO A 54 -0.20 -8.75 -18.62
N ALA A 55 0.93 -9.45 -18.72
CA ALA A 55 2.05 -9.31 -17.79
C ALA A 55 2.59 -7.87 -17.68
N ALA A 56 2.58 -7.10 -18.77
CA ALA A 56 2.97 -5.68 -18.74
C ALA A 56 2.05 -4.86 -17.82
N ARG A 57 0.74 -5.03 -17.96
CA ARG A 57 -0.26 -4.35 -17.13
C ARG A 57 -0.21 -4.84 -15.68
N ALA A 58 0.01 -6.13 -15.47
CA ALA A 58 0.19 -6.68 -14.12
C ALA A 58 1.39 -6.04 -13.39
N ARG A 59 2.51 -5.77 -14.09
CA ARG A 59 3.65 -5.04 -13.50
C ARG A 59 3.31 -3.60 -13.14
N GLU A 60 2.53 -2.91 -13.96
CA GLU A 60 2.09 -1.54 -13.67
C GLU A 60 1.18 -1.48 -12.44
N LEU A 61 0.22 -2.39 -12.36
CA LEU A 61 -0.70 -2.50 -11.21
C LEU A 61 0.05 -2.93 -9.94
N MET A 62 1.01 -3.85 -10.06
CA MET A 62 1.89 -4.25 -8.96
C MET A 62 2.68 -3.07 -8.41
N ALA A 63 3.29 -2.24 -9.28
CA ALA A 63 4.03 -1.06 -8.84
C ALA A 63 3.13 -0.09 -8.05
N LEU A 64 1.91 0.15 -8.53
CA LEU A 64 0.94 1.00 -7.85
C LEU A 64 0.49 0.42 -6.49
N ALA A 65 0.24 -0.89 -6.43
CA ALA A 65 -0.12 -1.56 -5.17
C ALA A 65 1.02 -1.51 -4.15
N ARG A 66 2.28 -1.58 -4.59
CA ARG A 66 3.46 -1.47 -3.72
C ARG A 66 3.57 -0.10 -3.05
N GLU A 67 3.18 0.98 -3.72
CA GLU A 67 3.15 2.33 -3.13
C GLU A 67 2.17 2.44 -1.95
N ALA A 68 1.13 1.61 -1.92
CA ALA A 68 0.15 1.60 -0.83
C ALA A 68 0.61 0.80 0.40
N LEU A 69 1.58 -0.10 0.26
CA LEU A 69 2.01 -1.01 1.35
C LEU A 69 2.47 -0.27 2.62
N PRO A 70 3.31 0.79 2.56
CA PRO A 70 3.76 1.48 3.77
C PRO A 70 2.59 2.01 4.61
N THR A 71 1.60 2.62 3.94
CA THR A 71 0.39 3.14 4.59
C THR A 71 -0.43 2.02 5.23
N ILE A 72 -0.58 0.88 4.55
CA ILE A 72 -1.30 -0.29 5.09
C ILE A 72 -0.60 -0.82 6.35
N ILE A 73 0.71 -1.03 6.29
CA ILE A 73 1.50 -1.55 7.42
C ILE A 73 1.42 -0.58 8.60
N ARG A 74 1.60 0.73 8.36
CA ARG A 74 1.49 1.78 9.38
C ARG A 74 0.13 1.78 10.07
N ASN A 75 -0.96 1.77 9.32
CA ASN A 75 -2.31 1.77 9.88
C ASN A 75 -2.57 0.53 10.75
N ARG A 76 -2.04 -0.64 10.35
CA ARG A 76 -2.12 -1.87 11.13
C ARG A 76 -1.31 -1.79 12.43
N ALA A 77 -0.10 -1.23 12.37
CA ALA A 77 0.74 -1.03 13.55
C ALA A 77 0.02 -0.14 14.59
N ILE A 78 -0.49 1.02 14.16
CA ILE A 78 -1.25 1.93 15.03
C ILE A 78 -2.47 1.21 15.65
N SER A 79 -3.22 0.48 14.83
CA SER A 79 -4.40 -0.26 15.30
C SER A 79 -4.04 -1.35 16.32
N ALA A 80 -2.92 -2.05 16.13
CA ALA A 80 -2.43 -3.07 17.04
C ALA A 80 -1.93 -2.47 18.36
N ILE A 81 -1.19 -1.36 18.31
CA ILE A 81 -0.74 -0.62 19.51
C ILE A 81 -1.95 -0.16 20.32
N ASN A 82 -2.91 0.53 19.69
CA ASN A 82 -4.11 1.01 20.38
C ASN A 82 -4.90 -0.12 21.05
N ARG A 83 -4.98 -1.30 20.40
CA ARG A 83 -5.62 -2.48 20.96
C ARG A 83 -4.82 -3.06 22.13
N ALA A 84 -3.50 -3.13 22.03
CA ALA A 84 -2.65 -3.63 23.12
C ALA A 84 -2.77 -2.74 24.36
N VAL A 85 -2.71 -1.42 24.18
CA VAL A 85 -2.89 -0.42 25.26
C VAL A 85 -4.27 -0.55 25.91
N SER A 86 -5.35 -0.69 25.13
CA SER A 86 -6.70 -0.80 25.70
C SER A 86 -6.93 -2.09 26.49
N LEU A 87 -6.12 -3.12 26.25
CA LEU A 87 -6.13 -4.37 26.99
C LEU A 87 -5.11 -4.41 28.15
N GLY A 88 -4.31 -3.35 28.35
CA GLY A 88 -3.27 -3.30 29.36
C GLY A 88 -2.03 -4.15 29.05
N HIS A 89 -1.82 -4.51 27.79
CA HIS A 89 -0.62 -5.23 27.34
C HIS A 89 0.54 -4.25 27.11
N SER A 90 1.78 -4.70 27.32
CA SER A 90 3.02 -3.94 27.01
C SER A 90 3.62 -4.28 25.64
N VAL A 91 2.94 -5.15 24.88
CA VAL A 91 3.42 -5.63 23.58
C VAL A 91 2.24 -5.67 22.61
N ALA A 92 2.44 -5.09 21.43
CA ALA A 92 1.56 -5.24 20.28
C ALA A 92 2.19 -6.18 19.25
N SER A 93 1.37 -7.08 18.70
CA SER A 93 1.75 -7.95 17.59
C SER A 93 0.96 -7.56 16.35
N VAL A 94 1.67 -7.32 15.25
CA VAL A 94 1.11 -6.97 13.95
C VAL A 94 1.34 -8.14 13.01
N SER A 95 0.27 -8.74 12.49
CA SER A 95 0.38 -9.75 11.43
C SER A 95 0.40 -9.10 10.06
N LEU A 96 1.37 -9.50 9.24
CA LEU A 96 1.56 -9.09 7.84
C LEU A 96 1.54 -10.30 6.89
N HIS A 97 1.14 -11.48 7.36
CA HIS A 97 1.20 -12.72 6.59
C HIS A 97 0.40 -12.64 5.28
N ASP A 98 -0.75 -11.97 5.31
CA ASP A 98 -1.63 -11.75 4.16
C ASP A 98 -1.07 -10.75 3.13
N LEU A 99 -0.03 -9.98 3.48
CA LEU A 99 0.65 -9.10 2.54
C LEU A 99 1.74 -9.82 1.74
N SER A 100 2.01 -11.09 2.04
CA SER A 100 2.99 -11.94 1.35
C SER A 100 4.33 -11.25 1.09
N LEU A 101 4.81 -10.44 2.03
CA LEU A 101 5.99 -9.59 1.82
C LEU A 101 7.26 -10.41 1.56
N ALA A 102 7.29 -11.68 1.99
CA ALA A 102 8.40 -12.61 1.72
C ALA A 102 8.49 -13.02 0.24
N GLU A 103 7.37 -13.00 -0.48
CA GLU A 103 7.28 -13.52 -1.84
C GLU A 103 7.29 -12.36 -2.84
N GLY A 104 8.26 -12.34 -3.74
CA GLY A 104 8.30 -11.37 -4.84
C GLY A 104 8.79 -9.96 -4.50
N LEU A 105 9.29 -9.73 -3.28
CA LEU A 105 10.05 -8.53 -2.91
C LEU A 105 11.47 -8.92 -2.48
N SER A 106 12.46 -8.23 -3.03
CA SER A 106 13.85 -8.34 -2.58
C SER A 106 14.05 -7.76 -1.17
N ASP A 107 15.13 -8.15 -0.50
CA ASP A 107 15.45 -7.69 0.85
C ASP A 107 15.59 -6.16 0.93
N ASP A 108 16.16 -5.55 -0.11
CA ASP A 108 16.29 -4.08 -0.23
C ASP A 108 14.92 -3.39 -0.40
N GLU A 109 14.04 -3.93 -1.24
CA GLU A 109 12.67 -3.40 -1.40
C GLU A 109 11.90 -3.50 -0.09
N ARG A 110 12.01 -4.63 0.64
CA ARG A 110 11.36 -4.79 1.94
C ARG A 110 11.88 -3.78 2.95
N SER A 111 13.20 -3.63 3.04
CA SER A 111 13.83 -2.66 3.93
C SER A 111 13.35 -1.24 3.66
N LYS A 112 13.27 -0.82 2.40
CA LYS A 112 12.75 0.51 2.01
C LYS A 112 11.29 0.73 2.41
N LEU A 113 10.47 -0.32 2.40
CA LEU A 113 9.06 -0.24 2.80
C LEU A 113 8.89 -0.15 4.32
N THR A 114 9.74 -0.84 5.08
CA THR A 114 9.56 -1.02 6.54
C THR A 114 10.38 -0.06 7.39
N LEU A 115 11.50 0.44 6.87
CA LEU A 115 12.42 1.33 7.59
C LEU A 115 11.75 2.64 8.04
N PRO A 116 10.95 3.34 7.21
CA PRO A 116 10.32 4.60 7.64
C PRO A 116 9.40 4.41 8.86
N LEU A 117 8.61 3.33 8.87
CA LEU A 117 7.74 3.01 10.01
C LEU A 117 8.56 2.63 11.25
N THR A 118 9.64 1.88 11.07
CA THR A 118 10.52 1.49 12.19
C THR A 118 11.12 2.74 12.85
N GLN A 119 11.63 3.67 12.05
CA GLN A 119 12.16 4.95 12.53
C GLN A 119 11.09 5.82 13.20
N GLU A 120 9.89 5.89 12.63
CA GLU A 120 8.76 6.62 13.21
C GLU A 120 8.42 6.07 14.61
N LEU A 121 8.33 4.75 14.76
CA LEU A 121 8.03 4.11 16.03
C LEU A 121 9.17 4.26 17.05
N GLU A 122 10.43 4.07 16.64
CA GLU A 122 11.58 4.23 17.52
C GLU A 122 11.73 5.67 18.02
N ALA A 123 11.41 6.67 17.19
CA ALA A 123 11.43 8.09 17.58
C ALA A 123 10.41 8.41 18.69
N GLU A 124 9.29 7.68 18.74
CA GLU A 124 8.26 7.79 19.76
C GLU A 124 8.52 6.88 20.99
N GLY A 125 9.67 6.17 21.00
CA GLY A 125 10.10 5.34 22.14
C GLY A 125 9.65 3.87 22.10
N TYR A 126 9.04 3.42 21.00
CA TYR A 126 8.70 2.01 20.83
C TYR A 126 9.93 1.17 20.46
N ALA A 127 10.05 -0.03 21.01
CA ALA A 127 11.03 -1.01 20.55
C ALA A 127 10.40 -1.94 19.51
N VAL A 128 10.94 -1.95 18.29
CA VAL A 128 10.39 -2.69 17.16
C VAL A 128 11.27 -3.91 16.84
N ALA A 129 10.66 -5.09 16.72
CA ALA A 129 11.31 -6.31 16.27
C ALA A 129 10.52 -6.93 15.12
N TRP A 130 11.19 -7.14 13.99
CA TRP A 130 10.61 -7.78 12.81
C TRP A 130 10.82 -9.29 12.88
N ASP A 131 9.75 -10.06 12.70
CA ASP A 131 9.82 -11.52 12.55
C ASP A 131 9.71 -11.88 11.06
N GLY A 132 10.87 -11.86 10.41
CA GLY A 132 11.01 -11.99 8.97
C GLY A 132 10.17 -10.93 8.24
N ALA A 133 9.33 -11.40 7.31
CA ALA A 133 8.44 -10.54 6.54
C ALA A 133 6.95 -10.75 6.91
N SER A 134 6.68 -11.46 8.01
CA SER A 134 5.33 -11.96 8.34
C SER A 134 4.70 -11.31 9.56
N ALA A 135 5.50 -10.74 10.46
CA ALA A 135 4.99 -10.05 11.63
C ALA A 135 5.94 -8.98 12.18
N ILE A 136 5.37 -8.05 12.95
CA ILE A 136 6.07 -7.04 13.73
C ILE A 136 5.68 -7.21 15.19
N LEU A 137 6.66 -7.17 16.09
CA LEU A 137 6.47 -7.04 17.53
C LEU A 137 6.88 -5.63 17.95
N ILE A 138 5.98 -4.93 18.64
CA ILE A 138 6.18 -3.55 19.09
C ILE A 138 6.03 -3.53 20.60
N ARG A 139 7.07 -3.11 21.33
CA ARG A 139 7.05 -3.02 22.79
C ARG A 139 7.04 -1.55 23.22
N PHE A 140 6.34 -1.26 24.31
CA PHE A 140 6.24 0.06 24.95
C PHE A 140 6.22 -0.07 26.48
#